data_AF-A0A916QZA8-F1
#
_entry.id   AF-A0A916QZA8-F1
#
_cell.length_a   1.000
_cell.length_b   1.000
_cell.length_c   1.000
_cell.angle_alpha   90.00
_cell.angle_beta   90.00
_cell.angle_gamma   90.00
#
_symmetry.space_group_name_H-M   'P 1'
#
loop_
_entity.id
_entity.type
_entity.pdbx_description
1 polymer ?
#
loop_
_entity_poly.entity_id
_entity_poly.type
_entity_poly.pdbx_seq_one_letter_code
_entity_poly.pdbx_strand_id
1 'polypeptide(L)'
;MLTIETLFDEEFYLFQNPDVVDEIAAGNFSSGLEHFVNVGQFENRDPNALFDTSFYLEINTGVAAAIEAGSLTAVEHFISFGQFENRDPSPFFNTAFYTSNPELATALESSELTPFEHYVRFGQFENRDPSFLFDTDFYLSQNQDVVELLNNGSFISAIQHYILVGLPENRLSTPPDFRDNLLNITGDLEFWEPQKLVILSEMETQLIFIALF
;
A
#
# COMPACT_ATOMS: atom_id res chain seq x y z
N MET A 1 3.62 -2.35 20.44
CA MET A 1 2.94 -1.11 20.05
C MET A 1 3.75 -0.50 18.94
N LEU A 2 3.09 -0.26 17.82
CA LEU A 2 3.67 0.40 16.66
C LEU A 2 4.16 1.81 17.02
N THR A 3 5.40 2.13 16.64
CA THR A 3 6.00 3.47 16.67
C THR A 3 6.53 3.82 15.28
N ILE A 4 6.91 5.09 15.06
CA ILE A 4 7.53 5.50 13.79
C ILE A 4 8.76 4.63 13.51
N GLU A 5 9.60 4.38 14.50
CA GLU A 5 10.83 3.60 14.35
C GLU A 5 10.57 2.14 13.95
N THR A 6 9.49 1.54 14.46
CA THR A 6 9.12 0.17 14.09
C THR A 6 8.34 0.06 12.78
N LEU A 7 7.73 1.17 12.36
CA LEU A 7 6.99 1.27 11.11
C LEU A 7 7.93 1.62 9.94
N PHE A 8 9.00 2.36 10.23
CA PHE A 8 9.90 2.89 9.23
C PHE A 8 10.82 1.82 8.65
N ASP A 9 10.92 1.81 7.33
CA ASP A 9 11.76 0.92 6.54
C ASP A 9 12.82 1.76 5.82
N GLU A 10 14.03 1.74 6.37
CA GLU A 10 15.17 2.53 5.86
C GLU A 10 15.50 2.20 4.40
N GLU A 11 15.48 0.92 4.03
CA GLU A 11 15.83 0.49 2.69
C GLU A 11 14.77 0.94 1.68
N PHE A 12 13.50 0.72 1.99
CA PHE A 12 12.38 1.25 1.19
C PHE A 12 12.49 2.76 1.04
N TYR A 13 12.70 3.48 2.15
CA TYR A 13 12.68 4.92 2.17
C TYR A 13 13.80 5.52 1.33
N LEU A 14 15.03 5.01 1.46
CA LEU A 14 16.16 5.50 0.67
C LEU A 14 16.05 5.10 -0.80
N PHE A 15 15.46 3.95 -1.10
CA PHE A 15 15.19 3.54 -2.49
C PHE A 15 14.23 4.50 -3.19
N GLN A 16 13.13 4.88 -2.52
CA GLN A 16 12.12 5.80 -3.05
C GLN A 16 12.58 7.26 -3.05
N ASN A 17 13.57 7.62 -2.22
CA ASN A 17 14.02 8.99 -2.01
C ASN A 17 15.54 9.15 -2.22
N PRO A 18 16.04 9.09 -3.47
CA PRO A 18 17.47 9.23 -3.76
C PRO A 18 18.07 10.57 -3.31
N ASP A 19 17.25 11.63 -3.22
CA ASP A 19 17.66 12.93 -2.68
C ASP A 19 18.11 12.82 -1.21
N VAL A 20 17.47 11.95 -0.42
CA VAL A 20 17.84 11.73 0.98
C VAL A 20 19.19 11.01 1.09
N VAL A 21 19.50 10.12 0.14
CA VAL A 21 20.82 9.46 0.07
C VAL A 21 21.93 10.50 -0.11
N ASP A 22 21.70 11.49 -0.98
CA ASP A 22 22.65 12.60 -1.20
C ASP A 22 22.82 13.46 0.07
N GLU A 23 21.73 13.76 0.78
CA GLU A 23 21.75 14.52 2.02
C GLU A 23 22.48 13.79 3.17
N ILE A 24 22.33 12.46 3.26
CA ILE A 24 23.09 11.63 4.20
C ILE A 24 24.58 11.61 3.82
N ALA A 25 24.90 11.46 2.53
CA ALA A 25 26.28 11.49 2.06
C ALA A 25 26.97 12.85 2.30
N ALA A 26 26.20 13.94 2.27
CA ALA A 26 26.64 15.28 2.64
C ALA A 26 26.81 15.49 4.15
N GLY A 27 26.31 14.57 4.98
CA GLY A 27 26.35 14.65 6.44
C GLY A 27 25.28 15.56 7.06
N ASN A 28 24.24 15.90 6.32
CA ASN A 28 23.12 16.72 6.82
C ASN A 28 22.15 15.89 7.69
N PHE A 29 22.05 14.60 7.42
CA PHE A 29 21.33 13.61 8.24
C PHE A 29 22.20 12.38 8.49
N SER A 30 21.98 11.70 9.60
CA SER A 30 22.66 10.47 10.00
C SER A 30 21.98 9.20 9.48
N SER A 31 20.69 9.27 9.13
CA SER A 31 19.92 8.18 8.54
C SER A 31 18.67 8.69 7.81
N GLY A 32 18.06 7.81 7.00
CA GLY A 32 16.75 8.01 6.40
C GLY A 32 15.67 8.17 7.47
N LEU A 33 15.74 7.42 8.58
CA LEU A 33 14.83 7.60 9.71
C LEU A 33 14.90 9.02 10.29
N GLU A 34 16.11 9.56 10.49
CA GLU A 34 16.27 10.94 10.99
C GLU A 34 15.67 11.95 10.01
N HIS A 35 15.95 11.78 8.72
CA HIS A 35 15.34 12.60 7.68
C HIS A 35 13.81 12.49 7.70
N PHE A 36 13.27 11.28 7.78
CA PHE A 36 11.84 11.04 7.78
C PHE A 36 11.13 11.70 8.96
N VAL A 37 11.65 11.50 10.17
CA VAL A 37 11.09 12.07 11.40
C VAL A 37 11.08 13.59 11.36
N ASN A 38 12.13 14.22 10.84
CA ASN A 38 12.28 15.68 10.88
C ASN A 38 11.71 16.39 9.65
N VAL A 39 11.62 15.71 8.50
CA VAL A 39 11.29 16.31 7.20
C VAL A 39 10.28 15.44 6.46
N GLY A 40 10.63 14.18 6.18
CA GLY A 40 9.89 13.35 5.23
C GLY A 40 8.41 13.14 5.55
N GLN A 41 8.05 12.95 6.82
CA GLN A 41 6.64 12.78 7.21
C GLN A 41 5.80 14.05 7.01
N PHE A 42 6.42 15.24 7.02
CA PHE A 42 5.77 16.52 6.75
C PHE A 42 5.69 16.84 5.25
N GLU A 43 6.50 16.14 4.44
CA GLU A 43 6.43 16.15 2.98
C GLU A 43 5.51 15.07 2.41
N ASN A 44 4.76 14.37 3.28
CA ASN A 44 3.88 13.26 2.91
C ASN A 44 4.60 12.09 2.22
N ARG A 45 5.88 11.86 2.56
CA ARG A 45 6.62 10.68 2.06
C ARG A 45 6.20 9.43 2.81
N ASP A 46 6.27 8.28 2.14
CA ASP A 46 5.85 7.01 2.72
C ASP A 46 6.98 6.39 3.58
N PRO A 47 6.69 5.91 4.80
CA PRO A 47 7.71 5.33 5.68
C PRO A 47 8.08 3.89 5.32
N ASN A 48 7.23 3.18 4.60
CA ASN A 48 7.40 1.79 4.16
C ASN A 48 6.41 1.47 3.03
N ALA A 49 6.53 0.28 2.43
CA ALA A 49 5.68 -0.16 1.32
C ALA A 49 4.19 -0.34 1.66
N LEU A 50 3.82 -0.49 2.93
CA LEU A 50 2.47 -0.81 3.38
C LEU A 50 1.68 0.39 3.91
N PHE A 51 2.30 1.57 4.03
CA PHE A 51 1.64 2.82 4.39
C PHE A 51 1.75 3.81 3.23
N ASP A 52 0.62 4.11 2.61
CA ASP A 52 0.51 5.10 1.53
C ASP A 52 -0.12 6.37 2.12
N THR A 53 0.72 7.39 2.27
CA THR A 53 0.35 8.65 2.91
C THR A 53 -0.71 9.39 2.12
N SER A 54 -0.60 9.38 0.79
CA SER A 54 -1.53 10.08 -0.10
C SER A 54 -2.91 9.43 -0.04
N PHE A 55 -2.96 8.10 -0.19
CA PHE A 55 -4.18 7.31 -0.04
C PHE A 55 -4.82 7.53 1.34
N TYR A 56 -4.03 7.42 2.41
CA TYR A 56 -4.54 7.55 3.76
C TYR A 56 -5.17 8.92 4.00
N LEU A 57 -4.57 10.01 3.48
CA LEU A 57 -5.14 11.35 3.58
C LEU A 57 -6.41 11.52 2.74
N GLU A 58 -6.44 10.94 1.53
CA GLU A 58 -7.58 11.04 0.61
C GLU A 58 -8.84 10.42 1.21
N ILE A 59 -8.75 9.22 1.78
CA ILE A 59 -9.92 8.52 2.32
C ILE A 59 -10.33 9.03 3.71
N ASN A 60 -9.42 9.67 4.44
CA ASN A 60 -9.62 10.13 5.81
C ASN A 60 -9.73 11.66 5.88
N THR A 61 -10.57 12.25 5.04
CA THR A 61 -10.74 13.71 4.91
C THR A 61 -11.05 14.43 6.23
N GLY A 62 -11.71 13.78 7.18
CA GLY A 62 -11.95 14.34 8.52
C GLY A 62 -10.69 14.52 9.37
N VAL A 63 -9.61 13.83 9.02
CA VAL A 63 -8.27 13.93 9.63
C VAL A 63 -7.47 15.06 8.96
N ALA A 64 -7.75 15.36 7.69
CA ALA A 64 -7.03 16.37 6.92
C ALA A 64 -7.03 17.74 7.62
N ALA A 65 -8.11 18.13 8.29
CA ALA A 65 -8.15 19.39 9.03
C ALA A 65 -7.19 19.45 10.24
N ALA A 66 -6.97 18.33 10.93
CA ALA A 66 -6.01 18.24 12.04
C ALA A 66 -4.54 18.22 11.53
N ILE A 67 -4.34 17.64 10.35
CA ILE A 67 -3.04 17.58 9.66
C ILE A 67 -2.70 18.94 9.03
N GLU A 68 -3.66 19.60 8.41
CA GLU A 68 -3.52 20.95 7.84
C GLU A 68 -3.26 22.01 8.92
N ALA A 69 -3.82 21.81 10.12
CA ALA A 69 -3.48 22.61 11.30
C ALA A 69 -2.06 22.33 11.86
N GLY A 70 -1.29 21.42 11.24
CA GLY A 70 0.08 21.06 11.64
C GLY A 70 0.16 20.37 12.99
N SER A 71 -0.93 19.78 13.48
CA SER A 71 -1.00 19.19 14.82
C SER A 71 -0.59 17.72 14.86
N LEU A 72 -0.72 17.00 13.73
CA LEU A 72 -0.32 15.60 13.53
C LEU A 72 0.05 15.39 12.06
N THR A 73 0.97 14.48 11.77
CA THR A 73 1.14 13.93 10.41
C THR A 73 0.19 12.75 10.16
N ALA A 74 0.08 12.30 8.90
CA ALA A 74 -0.71 11.14 8.55
C ALA A 74 -0.26 9.88 9.31
N VAL A 75 1.06 9.67 9.39
CA VAL A 75 1.67 8.53 10.09
C VAL A 75 1.43 8.61 11.59
N GLU A 76 1.63 9.78 12.20
CA GLU A 76 1.36 9.98 13.63
C GLU A 76 -0.11 9.72 13.98
N HIS A 77 -1.02 10.21 13.14
CA HIS A 77 -2.45 9.94 13.32
C HIS A 77 -2.75 8.45 13.18
N PHE A 78 -2.21 7.78 12.17
CA PHE A 78 -2.47 6.35 12.00
C PHE A 78 -1.97 5.53 13.18
N ILE A 79 -0.74 5.79 13.64
CA ILE A 79 -0.15 5.11 14.80
C ILE A 79 -1.01 5.34 16.05
N SER A 80 -1.49 6.55 16.29
CA SER A 80 -2.20 6.88 17.53
C SER A 80 -3.69 6.54 17.52
N PHE A 81 -4.32 6.56 16.34
CA PHE A 81 -5.77 6.45 16.19
C PHE A 81 -6.17 5.50 15.07
N GLY A 82 -5.65 5.71 13.85
CA GLY A 82 -6.14 5.05 12.65
C GLY A 82 -6.13 3.52 12.71
N GLN A 83 -5.04 2.92 13.21
CA GLN A 83 -4.94 1.47 13.35
C GLN A 83 -5.95 0.88 14.36
N PHE A 84 -6.35 1.65 15.37
CA PHE A 84 -7.34 1.24 16.38
C PHE A 84 -8.78 1.49 15.92
N GLU A 85 -8.96 2.35 14.93
CA GLU A 85 -10.23 2.60 14.25
C GLU A 85 -10.45 1.68 13.04
N ASN A 86 -9.57 0.69 12.84
CA ASN A 86 -9.59 -0.24 11.71
C ASN A 86 -9.53 0.45 10.34
N ARG A 87 -8.80 1.58 10.24
CA ARG A 87 -8.58 2.27 8.97
C ARG A 87 -7.49 1.57 8.16
N ASP A 88 -7.70 1.50 6.86
CA ASP A 88 -6.73 0.92 5.94
C ASP A 88 -5.62 1.95 5.62
N PRO A 89 -4.32 1.59 5.79
CA PRO A 89 -3.19 2.51 5.58
C PRO A 89 -2.71 2.58 4.13
N SER A 90 -3.11 1.65 3.28
CA SER A 90 -2.78 1.61 1.86
C SER A 90 -3.81 0.77 1.10
N PRO A 91 -3.85 0.85 -0.24
CA PRO A 91 -4.68 -0.05 -1.04
C PRO A 91 -4.32 -1.53 -0.85
N PHE A 92 -3.07 -1.83 -0.47
CA PHE A 92 -2.56 -3.19 -0.36
C PHE A 92 -2.78 -3.84 1.01
N PHE A 93 -3.25 -3.10 2.01
CA PHE A 93 -3.63 -3.66 3.31
C PHE A 93 -5.10 -3.40 3.59
N ASN A 94 -5.88 -4.47 3.75
CA ASN A 94 -7.30 -4.38 4.06
C ASN A 94 -7.59 -5.04 5.42
N THR A 95 -7.94 -4.21 6.39
CA THR A 95 -8.13 -4.61 7.79
C THR A 95 -9.26 -5.63 7.93
N ALA A 96 -10.37 -5.42 7.21
CA ALA A 96 -11.52 -6.31 7.25
C ALA A 96 -11.22 -7.69 6.64
N PHE A 97 -10.46 -7.73 5.55
CA PHE A 97 -9.97 -8.95 4.93
C PHE A 97 -9.03 -9.70 5.87
N TYR A 98 -8.03 -9.01 6.40
CA TYR A 98 -7.02 -9.61 7.26
C TYR A 98 -7.62 -10.21 8.54
N THR A 99 -8.67 -9.60 9.07
CA THR A 99 -9.42 -10.08 10.25
C THR A 99 -10.61 -10.99 9.92
N SER A 100 -10.81 -11.36 8.65
CA SER A 100 -11.90 -12.25 8.25
C SER A 100 -11.74 -13.67 8.79
N ASN A 101 -10.51 -14.09 9.13
CA ASN A 101 -10.24 -15.33 9.83
C ASN A 101 -10.53 -15.17 11.34
N PRO A 102 -11.55 -15.87 11.89
CA PRO A 102 -11.93 -15.71 13.30
C PRO A 102 -10.86 -16.13 14.30
N GLU A 103 -10.00 -17.10 13.95
CA GLU A 103 -8.91 -17.54 14.82
C GLU A 103 -7.85 -16.45 14.93
N LEU A 104 -7.50 -15.81 13.81
CA LEU A 104 -6.59 -14.67 13.80
C LEU A 104 -7.18 -13.49 14.57
N ALA A 105 -8.45 -13.14 14.33
CA ALA A 105 -9.11 -12.07 15.07
C ALA A 105 -9.07 -12.30 16.59
N THR A 106 -9.35 -13.53 17.03
CA THR A 106 -9.27 -13.91 18.45
C THR A 106 -7.83 -13.79 18.99
N ALA A 107 -6.83 -14.22 18.21
CA ALA A 107 -5.43 -14.12 18.60
C ALA A 107 -4.97 -12.66 18.74
N LEU A 108 -5.38 -11.79 17.82
CA LEU A 108 -5.08 -10.35 17.85
C LEU A 108 -5.63 -9.70 19.13
N GLU A 109 -6.91 -9.96 19.45
CA GLU A 109 -7.53 -9.47 20.69
C GLU A 109 -6.75 -9.90 21.93
N SER A 110 -6.30 -11.16 21.99
CA SER A 110 -5.55 -11.68 23.14
C SER A 110 -4.12 -11.13 23.26
N SER A 111 -3.55 -10.68 22.16
CA SER A 111 -2.17 -10.17 22.08
C SER A 111 -2.08 -8.65 22.14
N GLU A 112 -3.22 -7.96 22.20
CA GLU A 112 -3.33 -6.50 22.15
C GLU A 112 -2.65 -5.87 20.91
N LEU A 113 -2.56 -6.63 19.81
CA LEU A 113 -2.04 -6.17 18.53
C LEU A 113 -3.19 -5.73 17.63
N THR A 114 -3.02 -4.59 16.97
CA THR A 114 -3.89 -4.24 15.85
C THR A 114 -3.60 -5.15 14.65
N PRO A 115 -4.55 -5.30 13.72
CA PRO A 115 -4.34 -6.10 12.51
C PRO A 115 -3.10 -5.67 11.72
N PHE A 116 -2.91 -4.36 11.56
CA PHE A 116 -1.76 -3.82 10.84
C PHE A 116 -0.46 -4.01 11.61
N GLU A 117 -0.42 -3.75 12.93
CA GLU A 117 0.77 -4.01 13.74
C GLU A 117 1.19 -5.48 13.67
N HIS A 118 0.23 -6.40 13.73
CA HIS A 118 0.52 -7.82 13.56
C HIS A 118 1.08 -8.12 12.17
N TYR A 119 0.48 -7.59 11.11
CA TYR A 119 0.93 -7.89 9.76
C TYR A 119 2.37 -7.43 9.53
N VAL A 120 2.69 -6.18 9.91
CA VAL A 120 4.04 -5.63 9.78
C VAL A 120 5.06 -6.44 10.60
N ARG A 121 4.69 -6.91 11.80
CA ARG A 121 5.64 -7.60 12.69
C ARG A 121 5.75 -9.11 12.43
N PHE A 122 4.69 -9.73 11.93
CA PHE A 122 4.56 -11.19 11.83
C PHE A 122 3.95 -11.61 10.50
N GLY A 123 2.78 -11.06 10.14
CA GLY A 123 1.98 -11.57 9.02
C GLY A 123 2.71 -11.61 7.68
N GLN A 124 3.50 -10.58 7.36
CA GLN A 124 4.29 -10.54 6.12
C GLN A 124 5.41 -11.60 6.07
N PHE A 125 5.78 -12.18 7.22
CA PHE A 125 6.76 -13.27 7.36
C PHE A 125 6.09 -14.65 7.56
N GLU A 126 4.77 -14.68 7.72
CA GLU A 126 3.94 -15.88 7.88
C GLU A 126 3.24 -16.29 6.57
N ASN A 127 3.63 -15.70 5.43
CA ASN A 127 2.97 -15.84 4.13
C ASN A 127 1.46 -15.51 4.18
N ARG A 128 1.05 -14.56 5.03
CA ARG A 128 -0.34 -14.13 5.07
C ARG A 128 -0.60 -13.08 4.00
N ASP A 129 -1.80 -13.11 3.46
CA ASP A 129 -2.25 -12.11 2.50
C ASP A 129 -2.72 -10.84 3.22
N PRO A 130 -2.23 -9.65 2.85
CA PRO A 130 -2.64 -8.39 3.48
C PRO A 130 -3.98 -7.86 2.97
N SER A 131 -4.37 -8.24 1.76
CA SER A 131 -5.61 -7.81 1.11
C SER A 131 -5.97 -8.77 -0.02
N PHE A 132 -7.17 -8.61 -0.58
CA PHE A 132 -7.57 -9.31 -1.81
C PHE A 132 -6.73 -8.93 -3.05
N LEU A 133 -5.89 -7.89 -2.97
CA LEU A 133 -5.07 -7.43 -4.09
C LEU A 133 -3.71 -8.12 -4.16
N PHE A 134 -3.37 -8.97 -3.18
CA PHE A 134 -2.10 -9.66 -3.14
C PHE A 134 -2.22 -11.05 -2.52
N ASP A 135 -1.94 -12.07 -3.32
CA ASP A 135 -1.85 -13.47 -2.93
C ASP A 135 -0.36 -13.85 -2.85
N THR A 136 0.11 -14.05 -1.62
CA THR A 136 1.52 -14.24 -1.29
C THR A 136 2.05 -15.53 -1.88
N ASP A 137 1.30 -16.62 -1.74
CA ASP A 137 1.68 -17.94 -2.23
C ASP A 137 1.70 -17.96 -3.76
N PHE A 138 0.69 -17.37 -4.40
CA PHE A 138 0.66 -17.19 -5.85
C PHE A 138 1.88 -16.37 -6.31
N TYR A 139 2.11 -15.19 -5.73
CA TYR A 139 3.19 -14.30 -6.14
C TYR A 139 4.55 -15.00 -6.04
N LEU A 140 4.83 -15.68 -4.93
CA LEU A 140 6.09 -16.42 -4.75
C LEU A 140 6.19 -17.63 -5.69
N SER A 141 5.08 -18.31 -5.99
CA SER A 141 5.09 -19.42 -6.94
C SER A 141 5.46 -18.98 -8.37
N GLN A 142 5.02 -17.79 -8.79
CA GLN A 142 5.27 -17.25 -10.13
C GLN A 142 6.63 -16.56 -10.25
N ASN A 143 7.23 -16.14 -9.14
CA ASN A 143 8.43 -15.31 -9.11
C ASN A 143 9.53 -15.94 -8.25
N GLN A 144 10.17 -16.99 -8.79
CA GLN A 144 11.24 -17.70 -8.09
C GLN A 144 12.48 -16.85 -7.81
N ASP A 145 12.72 -15.82 -8.62
CA ASP A 145 13.73 -14.79 -8.37
C ASP A 145 13.49 -14.06 -7.04
N VAL A 146 12.22 -13.79 -6.72
CA VAL A 146 11.84 -13.13 -5.46
C VAL A 146 12.13 -14.03 -4.26
N VAL A 147 11.91 -15.35 -4.38
CA VAL A 147 12.25 -16.30 -3.32
C VAL A 147 13.75 -16.25 -3.00
N GLU A 148 14.62 -16.12 -4.01
CA GLU A 148 16.06 -15.96 -3.80
C GLU A 148 16.40 -14.65 -3.08
N LEU A 149 15.76 -13.54 -3.48
CA LEU A 149 15.92 -12.23 -2.86
C LEU A 149 15.45 -12.19 -1.40
N LEU A 150 14.37 -12.89 -1.06
CA LEU A 150 13.91 -13.01 0.32
C LEU A 150 14.88 -13.87 1.15
N ASN A 151 15.36 -14.99 0.60
CA ASN A 151 16.28 -15.88 1.29
C ASN A 151 17.64 -15.25 1.57
N ASN A 152 18.10 -14.34 0.71
CA ASN A 152 19.37 -13.63 0.89
C ASN A 152 19.22 -12.30 1.67
N GLY A 153 17.99 -11.92 2.02
CA GLY A 153 17.67 -10.72 2.79
C GLY A 153 17.74 -9.40 2.01
N SER A 154 17.72 -9.44 0.67
CA SER A 154 17.66 -8.22 -0.18
C SER A 154 16.28 -7.57 -0.19
N PHE A 155 15.25 -8.31 0.22
CA PHE A 155 13.89 -7.80 0.43
C PHE A 155 13.34 -8.41 1.72
N ILE A 156 12.55 -7.64 2.46
CA ILE A 156 12.01 -8.09 3.75
C ILE A 156 10.81 -9.03 3.56
N SER A 157 10.02 -8.81 2.50
CA SER A 157 8.79 -9.57 2.26
C SER A 157 8.35 -9.54 0.80
N ALA A 158 7.50 -10.50 0.44
CA ALA A 158 6.94 -10.63 -0.90
C ALA A 158 6.15 -9.38 -1.33
N ILE A 159 5.35 -8.82 -0.40
CA ILE A 159 4.56 -7.61 -0.66
C ILE A 159 5.44 -6.38 -0.85
N GLN A 160 6.54 -6.24 -0.10
CA GLN A 160 7.51 -5.15 -0.29
C GLN A 160 8.14 -5.24 -1.69
N HIS A 161 8.60 -6.44 -2.09
CA HIS A 161 9.13 -6.65 -3.45
C HIS A 161 8.08 -6.34 -4.52
N TYR A 162 6.84 -6.79 -4.33
CA TYR A 162 5.77 -6.47 -5.27
C TYR A 162 5.56 -4.97 -5.42
N ILE A 163 5.41 -4.22 -4.33
CA ILE A 163 5.12 -2.79 -4.41
C ILE A 163 6.28 -2.01 -5.05
N LEU A 164 7.53 -2.35 -4.70
CA LEU A 164 8.72 -1.65 -5.22
C LEU A 164 9.13 -2.05 -6.64
N VAL A 165 8.95 -3.31 -7.00
CA VAL A 165 9.50 -3.88 -8.24
C VAL A 165 8.41 -4.53 -9.08
N GLY A 166 7.63 -5.44 -8.47
CA GLY A 166 6.66 -6.23 -9.22
C GLY A 166 5.55 -5.42 -9.87
N LEU A 167 5.00 -4.43 -9.17
CA LEU A 167 3.92 -3.56 -9.64
C LEU A 167 4.41 -2.69 -10.81
N PRO A 168 5.55 -1.97 -10.73
CA PRO A 168 6.16 -1.31 -11.89
C PRO A 168 6.46 -2.24 -13.08
N GLU A 169 6.84 -3.49 -12.81
CA GLU A 169 7.11 -4.50 -13.85
C GLU A 169 5.84 -5.17 -14.42
N ASN A 170 4.64 -4.83 -13.91
CA ASN A 170 3.37 -5.48 -14.25
C ASN A 170 3.33 -6.98 -13.92
N ARG A 171 4.02 -7.42 -12.87
CA ARG A 171 3.88 -8.77 -12.33
C ARG A 171 2.48 -8.94 -11.75
N LEU A 172 1.90 -10.13 -11.93
CA LEU A 172 0.59 -10.44 -11.34
C LEU A 172 0.74 -10.64 -9.84
N SER A 173 -0.07 -9.95 -9.04
CA SER A 173 -0.15 -10.14 -7.58
C SER A 173 -1.18 -11.17 -7.14
N THR A 174 -2.12 -11.53 -8.02
CA THR A 174 -3.15 -12.53 -7.76
C THR A 174 -3.33 -13.42 -8.98
N PRO A 175 -3.85 -14.66 -8.81
CA PRO A 175 -4.24 -15.49 -9.95
C PRO A 175 -5.22 -14.73 -10.85
N PRO A 176 -5.05 -14.77 -12.18
CA PRO A 176 -6.05 -14.22 -13.09
C PRO A 176 -7.40 -14.87 -12.85
N ASP A 177 -8.44 -14.06 -12.63
CA ASP A 177 -9.80 -14.55 -12.65
C ASP A 177 -10.13 -15.04 -14.07
N PHE A 178 -10.13 -16.36 -14.27
CA PHE A 178 -10.59 -16.99 -15.52
C PHE A 178 -12.11 -16.87 -15.66
N ARG A 179 -12.65 -15.65 -15.77
CA ARG A 179 -14.09 -15.44 -16.01
C ARG A 179 -14.47 -15.26 -17.47
N ASP A 180 -13.52 -15.07 -18.39
CA ASP A 180 -13.85 -14.74 -19.78
C ASP A 180 -13.18 -15.62 -20.84
N ASN A 181 -13.17 -16.95 -20.69
CA ASN A 181 -12.95 -17.82 -21.86
C ASN A 181 -13.38 -19.25 -21.59
N LEU A 182 -14.64 -19.60 -21.92
CA LEU A 182 -14.98 -20.89 -22.56
C LEU A 182 -16.49 -21.09 -22.86
N LEU A 183 -17.37 -20.08 -22.87
CA LEU A 183 -18.80 -20.31 -23.20
C LEU A 183 -19.58 -19.22 -23.98
N ASN A 184 -18.97 -18.32 -24.78
CA ASN A 184 -19.75 -17.57 -25.82
C ASN A 184 -18.94 -16.73 -26.83
N ILE A 185 -18.06 -17.33 -27.65
CA ILE A 185 -17.66 -16.71 -28.93
C ILE A 185 -17.83 -17.71 -30.07
N THR A 186 -19.03 -17.71 -30.64
CA THR A 186 -19.21 -17.73 -32.09
C THR A 186 -19.52 -16.30 -32.50
N GLY A 187 -18.55 -15.59 -33.07
CA GLY A 187 -18.76 -14.24 -33.60
C GLY A 187 -17.71 -13.25 -33.13
N ASP A 188 -16.76 -12.99 -34.03
CA ASP A 188 -16.01 -11.73 -34.22
C ASP A 188 -15.01 -11.31 -33.12
N LEU A 189 -13.77 -11.70 -33.36
CA LEU A 189 -12.56 -11.17 -32.71
C LEU A 189 -12.26 -9.76 -33.25
N GLU A 190 -12.80 -8.73 -32.60
CA GLU A 190 -12.18 -7.40 -32.64
C GLU A 190 -11.35 -7.20 -31.37
N PHE A 191 -10.04 -7.06 -31.60
CA PHE A 191 -9.02 -6.81 -30.58
C PHE A 191 -9.32 -5.52 -29.80
N TRP A 192 -9.44 -5.63 -28.48
CA TRP A 192 -9.52 -4.46 -27.59
C TRP A 192 -8.12 -4.11 -27.06
N GLU A 193 -7.68 -2.86 -27.26
CA GLU A 193 -6.45 -2.31 -26.67
C GLU A 193 -6.72 -1.70 -25.27
N PRO A 194 -5.84 -1.87 -24.28
CA PRO A 194 -6.05 -1.34 -22.93
C PRO A 194 -5.34 0.00 -22.75
N GLN A 195 -6.01 1.14 -22.99
CA GLN A 195 -5.62 2.43 -22.41
C GLN A 195 -6.83 3.34 -22.17
N LYS A 196 -7.23 3.47 -20.90
CA LYS A 196 -7.59 4.73 -20.21
C LYS A 196 -8.27 4.43 -18.88
N LEU A 197 -7.47 4.40 -17.81
CA LEU A 197 -7.97 4.65 -16.46
C LEU A 197 -8.21 6.16 -16.37
N VAL A 198 -9.44 6.61 -16.64
CA VAL A 198 -9.87 7.99 -16.37
C VAL A 198 -10.66 7.95 -15.07
N ILE A 199 -10.08 8.58 -14.07
CA ILE A 199 -10.67 8.89 -12.76
C ILE A 199 -11.93 9.73 -12.99
N LEU A 200 -13.08 9.24 -12.53
CA LEU A 200 -14.32 10.03 -12.51
C LEU A 200 -14.42 10.77 -11.18
N SER A 201 -14.03 12.04 -11.16
CA SER A 201 -14.40 13.00 -10.12
C SER A 201 -15.37 14.05 -10.69
N GLU A 202 -16.60 14.00 -10.19
CA GLU A 202 -17.56 15.07 -9.91
C GLU A 202 -18.00 16.12 -10.97
N MET A 203 -19.33 16.17 -11.10
CA MET A 203 -20.21 17.37 -11.10
C MET A 203 -20.00 18.49 -12.13
N GLU A 204 -20.98 18.70 -13.03
CA GLU A 204 -21.98 19.78 -12.97
C GLU A 204 -22.70 20.02 -14.32
N THR A 205 -24.02 19.93 -14.25
CA THR A 205 -25.07 20.86 -14.74
C THR A 205 -24.93 21.70 -16.03
N GLN A 206 -26.02 21.67 -16.82
CA GLN A 206 -26.49 22.67 -17.83
C GLN A 206 -25.78 22.63 -19.21
N LEU A 207 -26.41 22.76 -20.38
CA LEU A 207 -27.63 23.45 -20.79
C LEU A 207 -28.10 22.91 -22.17
N ILE A 208 -29.41 22.99 -22.39
CA ILE A 208 -30.13 22.84 -23.66
C ILE A 208 -29.60 23.81 -24.73
N PHE A 209 -29.42 23.35 -25.99
CA PHE A 209 -29.80 24.14 -27.18
C PHE A 209 -30.11 23.28 -28.42
N ILE A 210 -31.17 23.73 -29.10
CA ILE A 210 -31.87 23.21 -30.29
C ILE A 210 -31.05 23.44 -31.58
N ALA A 211 -31.11 22.53 -32.56
CA ALA A 211 -31.57 22.79 -33.96
C ALA A 211 -31.13 21.74 -35.00
N LEU A 212 -32.13 21.14 -35.66
CA LEU A 212 -32.28 20.88 -37.10
C LEU A 212 -31.10 20.24 -37.88
N PHE A 213 -31.23 18.97 -38.27
CA PHE A 213 -31.69 18.53 -39.60
C PHE A 213 -32.00 17.02 -39.59
#